data_AF-A0A969HJT1-F1
#
_entry.id   AF-A0A969HJT1-F1
#
_cell.length_a   1.000
_cell.length_b   1.000
_cell.length_c   1.000
_cell.angle_alpha   90.00
_cell.angle_beta   90.00
_cell.angle_gamma   90.00
#
_symmetry.space_group_name_H-M   'P 1'
#
loop_
_entity.id
_entity.type
_entity.pdbx_description
1 polymer ?
#
loop_
_entity_poly.entity_id
_entity_poly.type
_entity_poly.pdbx_seq_one_letter_code
_entity_poly.pdbx_strand_id
1 'polypeptide(L)'
;MLLAGNLYTAEVETVRNDASVGLLLLGDGRGNWTPLAAQQIGFVAPADVKKMVWVVGDRENQIWVGNNDGAVQIFEWIGKE
;
A
#
# COMPACT_ATOMS: atom_id res chain seq x y z
N MET A 1 9.45 0.91 3.78
CA MET A 1 8.38 -0.11 3.84
C MET A 1 7.08 0.52 3.37
N LEU A 2 6.41 -0.08 2.38
CA LEU A 2 5.12 0.38 1.87
C LEU A 2 3.99 -0.46 2.48
N LEU A 3 2.93 0.20 2.96
CA LEU A 3 1.82 -0.41 3.67
C LEU A 3 0.48 -0.02 3.04
N ALA A 4 -0.40 -1.00 2.92
CA ALA A 4 -1.84 -0.88 2.70
C ALA A 4 -2.48 -2.23 3.05
N GLY A 5 -3.71 -2.20 3.53
CA GLY A 5 -4.42 -3.39 3.96
C GLY A 5 -5.72 -2.96 4.57
N ASN A 6 -6.82 -3.15 3.85
CA ASN A 6 -8.13 -2.65 4.28
C ASN A 6 -8.97 -3.83 4.78
N LEU A 7 -9.86 -3.55 5.75
CA LEU A 7 -10.78 -4.55 6.29
C LEU A 7 -12.19 -3.98 6.29
N TYR A 8 -12.86 -4.08 5.14
CA TYR A 8 -14.22 -3.54 4.98
C TYR A 8 -15.31 -4.48 5.44
N THR A 9 -14.99 -5.75 5.66
CA THR A 9 -15.91 -6.78 6.17
C THR A 9 -15.87 -6.89 7.70
N ALA A 10 -15.57 -5.80 8.41
CA ALA A 10 -15.60 -5.79 9.87
C ALA A 10 -17.05 -5.75 10.37
N GLU A 11 -17.33 -6.50 11.45
CA GLU A 11 -18.62 -6.43 12.14
C GLU A 11 -18.85 -5.03 12.73
N VAL A 12 -20.10 -4.60 12.87
CA VAL A 12 -20.45 -3.25 13.36
C VAL A 12 -19.88 -2.93 14.73
N GLU A 13 -19.70 -3.95 15.58
CA GLU A 13 -19.16 -3.82 16.93
C GLU A 13 -17.62 -3.91 16.98
N THR A 14 -16.98 -4.33 15.88
CA THR A 14 -15.53 -4.48 15.81
C THR A 14 -14.90 -3.20 15.27
N VAL A 15 -14.06 -2.56 16.09
CA VAL A 15 -13.31 -1.36 15.67
C VAL A 15 -12.43 -1.65 14.46
N ARG A 16 -12.20 -0.61 13.65
CA ARG A 16 -11.40 -0.70 12.42
C ARG A 16 -9.97 -1.16 12.72
N ASN A 17 -9.58 -2.30 12.15
CA ASN A 17 -8.25 -2.89 12.27
C ASN A 17 -7.63 -3.09 10.88
N ASP A 18 -7.25 -1.97 10.27
CA ASP A 18 -6.71 -1.96 8.93
C ASP A 18 -5.46 -1.06 8.84
N ALA A 19 -4.60 -1.31 7.85
CA ALA A 19 -3.36 -0.60 7.59
C ALA A 19 -3.57 0.64 6.70
N SER A 20 -4.81 1.16 6.62
CA SER A 20 -5.21 2.29 5.80
C SER A 20 -4.97 2.09 4.29
N VAL A 21 -5.28 3.15 3.53
CA VAL A 21 -5.26 3.18 2.05
C VAL A 21 -3.88 3.44 1.45
N GLY A 22 -2.82 3.56 2.28
CA GLY A 22 -1.46 3.84 1.81
C GLY A 22 -0.61 4.57 2.85
N LEU A 23 0.57 4.03 3.15
CA LEU A 23 1.59 4.64 4.01
C LEU A 23 2.98 4.16 3.61
N LEU A 24 3.91 5.09 3.37
CA LEU A 24 5.31 4.77 3.16
C LEU A 24 6.12 5.15 4.40
N LEU A 25 6.78 4.17 5.01
CA LEU A 25 7.76 4.40 6.06
C LEU A 25 9.15 4.43 5.43
N LEU A 26 9.75 5.62 5.36
CA LEU A 26 11.14 5.81 4.97
C LEU A 26 12.03 5.49 6.17
N GLY A 27 12.85 4.45 6.04
CA GLY A 27 13.78 4.05 7.08
C GLY A 27 15.14 4.71 6.90
N ASP A 28 15.79 5.08 8.01
CA ASP A 28 17.17 5.61 8.01
C ASP A 28 18.24 4.50 8.18
N GLY A 29 17.82 3.24 8.25
CA GLY A 29 18.70 2.09 8.52
C GLY A 29 19.12 1.91 9.98
N ARG A 30 18.70 2.80 10.88
CA ARG A 30 18.99 2.77 12.33
C ARG A 30 17.75 2.47 13.17
N GLY A 31 16.64 2.14 12.52
CA GLY A 31 15.36 1.87 13.17
C GLY A 31 14.46 3.09 13.32
N ASN A 32 14.86 4.27 12.82
CA ASN A 32 13.97 5.42 12.74
C ASN A 32 13.16 5.38 11.44
N TRP A 33 11.90 5.80 11.53
CA TRP A 33 10.98 5.84 10.40
C TRP A 33 10.39 7.23 10.24
N THR A 34 10.41 7.75 9.02
CA THR A 34 9.64 8.93 8.63
C THR A 34 8.40 8.48 7.86
N PRO A 35 7.18 8.67 8.41
CA PRO A 35 5.95 8.32 7.72
C PRO A 35 5.63 9.35 6.63
N LEU A 36 5.26 8.87 5.45
CA LEU A 36 4.69 9.64 4.36
C LEU A 36 3.30 9.11 4.01
N ALA A 37 2.29 9.97 4.09
CA ALA A 37 0.91 9.63 3.80
C ALA A 37 0.69 9.33 2.31
N ALA A 38 -0.35 8.56 2.01
CA ALA A 38 -0.78 8.17 0.66
C ALA A 38 -0.72 9.32 -0.37
N GLN A 39 -1.22 10.51 0.00
CA GLN A 39 -1.26 11.68 -0.87
C GLN A 39 0.13 12.24 -1.19
N GLN A 40 1.09 12.10 -0.27
CA GLN A 40 2.46 12.59 -0.46
C GLN A 40 3.27 11.71 -1.42
N ILE A 41 2.89 10.45 -1.57
CA ILE A 41 3.63 9.44 -2.34
C ILE A 41 2.91 9.02 -3.62
N GLY A 42 1.71 9.53 -3.88
CA GLY A 42 0.91 9.16 -5.06
C GLY A 42 0.40 7.72 -5.05
N PHE A 43 0.39 7.04 -3.90
CA PHE A 43 -0.06 5.66 -3.75
C PHE A 43 -1.33 5.64 -2.88
N VAL A 44 -2.48 5.39 -3.51
CA VAL A 44 -3.79 5.29 -2.85
C VAL A 44 -4.47 3.99 -3.28
N ALA A 45 -4.57 3.03 -2.37
CA ALA A 45 -5.25 1.75 -2.55
C ALA A 45 -6.52 1.71 -1.66
N PRO A 46 -7.65 2.25 -2.15
CA PRO A 46 -8.86 2.46 -1.33
C PRO A 46 -9.81 1.26 -1.34
N ALA A 47 -9.52 0.18 -2.05
CA ALA A 47 -10.35 -1.04 -2.10
C ALA A 47 -9.99 -2.00 -0.95
N ASP A 48 -10.66 -3.15 -0.82
CA ASP A 48 -10.42 -4.10 0.27
C ASP A 48 -9.10 -4.90 0.09
N VAL A 49 -7.95 -4.23 0.27
CA VAL A 49 -6.60 -4.75 0.02
C VAL A 49 -6.30 -5.99 0.85
N LYS A 50 -5.95 -7.11 0.19
CA LYS A 50 -5.56 -8.38 0.85
C LYS A 50 -4.11 -8.77 0.62
N LYS A 51 -3.51 -8.33 -0.49
CA LYS A 51 -2.11 -8.63 -0.81
C LYS A 51 -1.50 -7.51 -1.63
N MET A 52 -0.25 -7.19 -1.33
CA MET A 52 0.61 -6.43 -2.23
C MET A 52 1.81 -7.26 -2.61
N VAL A 53 2.22 -7.17 -3.87
CA VAL A 53 3.46 -7.78 -4.36
C VAL A 53 4.24 -6.76 -5.18
N TRP A 54 5.56 -6.76 -4.98
CA TRP A 54 6.48 -6.02 -5.82
C TRP A 54 6.83 -6.87 -7.02
N VAL A 55 6.58 -6.35 -8.21
CA VAL A 55 6.90 -7.00 -9.48
C VAL A 55 8.07 -6.24 -10.08
N VAL A 56 9.23 -6.89 -10.12
CA VAL A 56 10.43 -6.35 -10.75
C VAL A 56 10.43 -6.81 -12.20
N GLY A 57 10.25 -5.86 -13.13
CA GLY A 57 10.35 -6.11 -14.56
C GLY A 57 11.62 -5.50 -15.16
N ASP A 58 11.96 -5.91 -16.37
CA ASP A 58 13.16 -5.43 -17.08
C ASP A 58 13.11 -3.92 -17.44
N ARG A 59 11.91 -3.33 -17.47
CA ARG A 59 11.70 -1.93 -17.85
C ARG A 59 11.14 -1.08 -16.72
N GLU A 60 10.15 -1.61 -16.00
CA GLU A 60 9.44 -0.88 -14.95
C GLU A 60 9.22 -1.78 -13.74
N ASN A 61 9.46 -1.21 -12.56
CA ASN A 61 9.07 -1.80 -11.30
C ASN A 61 7.61 -1.46 -11.03
N GLN A 62 6.84 -2.44 -10.56
CA GLN A 62 5.42 -2.26 -10.31
C GLN A 62 5.04 -2.80 -8.93
N ILE A 63 3.97 -2.26 -8.38
CA ILE A 63 3.31 -2.77 -7.19
C ILE A 63 1.92 -3.22 -7.61
N TRP A 64 1.64 -4.51 -7.46
CA TRP A 64 0.32 -5.07 -7.71
C TRP A 64 -0.41 -5.23 -6.39
N VAL A 65 -1.66 -4.76 -6.36
CA VAL A 65 -2.52 -4.78 -5.19
C VAL A 65 -3.73 -5.64 -5.49
N GLY A 66 -3.82 -6.78 -4.81
CA GLY A 66 -4.96 -7.68 -4.85
C GLY A 66 -6.03 -7.23 -3.85
N ASN A 67 -7.25 -7.06 -4.35
CA ASN A 67 -8.40 -6.63 -3.58
C ASN A 67 -9.43 -7.76 -3.48
N ASN A 68 -10.07 -7.89 -2.33
CA ASN A 68 -11.20 -8.79 -2.19
C ASN A 68 -12.39 -8.28 -3.01
N ASP A 69 -13.00 -9.16 -3.81
CA ASP A 69 -14.15 -8.88 -4.69
C ASP A 69 -13.98 -7.61 -5.56
N GLY A 70 -12.75 -7.33 -5.99
CA GLY A 70 -12.41 -6.12 -6.73
C GLY A 70 -11.32 -6.34 -7.77
N ALA A 71 -11.16 -5.36 -8.67
CA ALA A 71 -10.09 -5.39 -9.66
C ALA A 71 -8.71 -5.31 -8.99
N VAL A 72 -7.72 -5.95 -9.62
CA VAL A 72 -6.31 -5.74 -9.27
C VAL A 72 -5.92 -4.31 -9.64
N GLN A 73 -5.27 -3.61 -8.71
CA GLN A 73 -4.69 -2.29 -8.98
C GLN A 73 -3.19 -2.44 -9.23
N ILE A 74 -2.68 -1.72 -10.22
CA ILE A 74 -1.25 -1.71 -10.57
C ILE A 74 -0.75 -0.28 -10.43
N PHE A 75 0.33 -0.12 -9.66
CA PHE A 75 1.04 1.14 -9.51
C PHE A 75 2.43 0.99 -10.11
N GLU A 76 2.82 1.94 -10.94
CA GLU A 76 4.18 2.02 -11.46
C GLU A 76 5.09 2.71 -10.45
N TRP A 77 6.29 2.18 -10.25
CA TRP A 77 7.32 2.82 -9.47
C TRP A 77 8.16 3.72 -10.37
N ILE A 78 7.96 5.03 -10.25
CA ILE A 78 8.64 6.04 -11.05
C ILE A 78 10.06 6.39 -10.57
N GLY A 79 10.56 5.75 -9.50
CA GLY A 79 11.87 6.08 -8.92
C GLY A 79 11.93 7.49 -8.31
N LYS A 80 13.06 7.79 -7.66
CA LYS A 80 13.48 9.17 -7.42
C LYS A 80 14.40 9.54 -8.58
N GLU A 81 14.16 10.66 -9.23
CA GLU A 81 15.24 11.37 -9.96
C GLU A 81 16.42 11.65 -9.02
#